data_AF-A0AA39N5T2-F1
#
_entry.id   AF-A0AA39N5T2-F1
#
_cell.length_a   1.000
_cell.length_b   1.000
_cell.length_c   1.000
_cell.angle_alpha   90.00
_cell.angle_beta   90.00
_cell.angle_gamma   90.00
#
_symmetry.space_group_name_H-M   'P 1'
#
loop_
_entity.id
_entity.type
_entity.pdbx_description
1 polymer ?
#
loop_
_entity_poly.entity_id
_entity_poly.type
_entity_poly.pdbx_seq_one_letter_code
_entity_poly.pdbx_strand_id
1 'polypeptide(L)'
;MSHVPVSVPAAKSQGTGIHWQVGQATSLFNIKFVMSSAPDTAHQGIWMEDGSGGIISDLEFNGGKYGIWAGNQQFTVRNVVFNGVNTAVFASWNWGWTFQGVTINNCQVGFDLTTGGVATDSQTVGAEAIIDATVTQTEIFVYSSAASNGSLDGSLVLKNIELTNVSVAVGAGDGDAVLLGSPLGIQTINSWVQGNVYTGSIPDGRFIQGDFDYEDIPVSEFVSVKDLGAKGDGRFAYMTTACQQCDSKVIFFDAGVYIITTYIGEAWSEISGKGDYFSDIAEGHQAELSQLPGAIILEWNVRGDDDNLAGPGMWDSHVVYVIYMFYDEGSGMDSAHCPVGSEDVSCAPAFLGLHLTSEATAYLEGTWVWLADHDLDGDGETQTTLFSGRGILSESRGPVWMVGTAEHHSLYQYNLVNASDHYMGLIQTETPYFQPVPPAPGPFGILNGYNDPAFDSDITSAWALQGTALYSFFNNYSQTCLTTVSCQPQIVDISSDSEVYISSLSTIGATYQLSVDEST
;
A
#
# COMPACT_ATOMS: atom_id res chain seq x y z
N MET A 1 -16.31 12.15 14.67
CA MET A 1 -16.16 13.61 14.95
C MET A 1 -16.89 14.41 13.87
N SER A 2 -16.96 15.76 13.93
CA SER A 2 -17.39 16.55 12.75
C SER A 2 -16.20 16.68 11.80
N HIS A 3 -16.38 16.33 10.51
CA HIS A 3 -15.36 16.54 9.48
C HIS A 3 -14.85 17.98 9.43
N VAL A 4 -13.61 18.17 8.98
CA VAL A 4 -13.08 19.49 8.61
C VAL A 4 -13.71 19.89 7.27
N PRO A 5 -14.51 20.97 7.19
CA PRO A 5 -15.16 21.34 5.95
C PRO A 5 -14.20 22.09 5.01
N VAL A 6 -14.10 21.64 3.76
CA VAL A 6 -13.45 22.33 2.65
C VAL A 6 -14.53 22.71 1.64
N SER A 7 -14.69 24.00 1.34
CA SER A 7 -15.78 24.48 0.48
C SER A 7 -15.25 25.33 -0.65
N VAL A 8 -15.67 24.99 -1.88
CA VAL A 8 -15.43 25.84 -3.05
C VAL A 8 -16.65 26.77 -3.22
N PRO A 9 -16.49 28.11 -3.16
CA PRO A 9 -17.61 29.02 -3.22
C PRO A 9 -18.44 28.85 -4.51
N ALA A 10 -19.75 28.63 -4.38
CA ALA A 10 -20.65 28.36 -5.51
C ALA A 10 -20.72 29.47 -6.56
N ALA A 11 -20.28 30.69 -6.24
CA ALA A 11 -20.19 31.80 -7.19
C ALA A 11 -19.00 31.67 -8.18
N LYS A 12 -18.09 30.73 -7.94
CA LYS A 12 -17.01 30.40 -8.87
C LYS A 12 -17.50 29.32 -9.81
N SER A 13 -17.12 29.41 -11.09
CA SER A 13 -17.42 28.37 -12.08
C SER A 13 -16.49 27.15 -11.96
N GLN A 14 -15.32 27.34 -11.34
CA GLN A 14 -14.28 26.33 -11.12
C GLN A 14 -13.58 26.54 -9.78
N GLY A 15 -13.00 25.48 -9.24
CA GLY A 15 -12.13 25.52 -8.07
C GLY A 15 -11.84 24.13 -7.52
N THR A 16 -10.65 23.96 -6.97
CA THR A 16 -10.19 22.71 -6.35
C THR A 16 -10.10 22.91 -4.85
N GLY A 17 -10.53 21.91 -4.07
CA GLY A 17 -10.40 21.92 -2.62
C GLY A 17 -8.94 21.79 -2.17
N ILE A 18 -8.30 20.68 -2.53
CA ILE A 18 -6.90 20.38 -2.20
C ILE A 18 -6.13 20.00 -3.47
N HIS A 19 -4.99 20.66 -3.68
CA HIS A 19 -3.93 20.19 -4.57
C HIS A 19 -3.03 19.26 -3.77
N TRP A 20 -3.01 17.97 -4.07
CA TRP A 20 -2.42 16.91 -3.26
C TRP A 20 -1.30 16.16 -4.01
N GLN A 21 -0.34 16.91 -4.53
CA GLN A 21 0.86 16.38 -5.17
C GLN A 21 1.91 16.05 -4.10
N VAL A 22 2.01 14.77 -3.71
CA VAL A 22 2.75 14.34 -2.50
C VAL A 22 3.48 13.01 -2.67
N GLY A 23 4.44 12.76 -1.77
CA GLY A 23 5.13 11.48 -1.55
C GLY A 23 4.54 10.65 -0.38
N GLN A 24 5.29 9.65 0.08
CA GLN A 24 4.99 8.81 1.24
C GLN A 24 4.91 9.64 2.55
N ALA A 25 4.46 8.99 3.64
CA ALA A 25 4.23 9.64 4.95
C ALA A 25 3.33 10.89 4.88
N THR A 26 2.33 10.86 3.99
CA THR A 26 1.29 11.87 3.89
C THR A 26 -0.09 11.25 4.00
N SER A 27 -0.99 11.95 4.70
CA SER A 27 -2.37 11.52 4.90
C SER A 27 -3.37 12.65 4.73
N LEU A 28 -4.52 12.32 4.15
CA LEU A 28 -5.75 13.11 4.28
C LEU A 28 -6.75 12.30 5.08
N PHE A 29 -7.25 12.85 6.18
CA PHE A 29 -8.23 12.17 7.03
C PHE A 29 -9.34 13.11 7.51
N ASN A 30 -10.57 12.59 7.60
CA ASN A 30 -11.71 13.27 8.21
C ASN A 30 -12.03 14.66 7.58
N ILE A 31 -12.01 14.75 6.24
CA ILE A 31 -12.32 15.98 5.49
C ILE A 31 -13.66 15.85 4.75
N LYS A 32 -14.47 16.91 4.80
CA LYS A 32 -15.72 17.01 4.04
C LYS A 32 -15.61 18.09 2.98
N PHE A 33 -15.66 17.70 1.71
CA PHE A 33 -15.71 18.60 0.57
C PHE A 33 -17.15 18.98 0.25
N VAL A 34 -17.41 20.28 0.14
CA VAL A 34 -18.70 20.84 -0.26
C VAL A 34 -18.51 21.66 -1.53
N MET A 35 -19.08 21.16 -2.62
CA MET A 35 -18.93 21.69 -3.97
C MET A 35 -20.30 22.01 -4.59
N SER A 36 -20.29 22.72 -5.73
CA SER A 36 -21.52 23.08 -6.43
C SER A 36 -22.17 21.84 -7.04
N SER A 37 -23.50 21.73 -6.96
CA SER A 37 -24.29 20.68 -7.62
C SER A 37 -24.86 21.14 -8.97
N ALA A 38 -24.40 22.28 -9.50
CA ALA A 38 -24.83 22.76 -10.81
C ALA A 38 -24.36 21.78 -11.91
N PRO A 39 -25.19 21.47 -12.91
CA PRO A 39 -24.83 20.49 -13.95
C PRO A 39 -23.55 20.80 -14.73
N ASP A 40 -23.19 22.08 -14.86
CA ASP A 40 -22.01 22.59 -15.57
C ASP A 40 -20.85 22.98 -14.65
N THR A 41 -20.87 22.55 -13.39
CA THR A 41 -19.78 22.83 -12.44
C THR A 41 -18.44 22.28 -12.92
N ALA A 42 -17.35 23.01 -12.66
CA ALA A 42 -15.99 22.52 -12.78
C ALA A 42 -15.28 22.47 -11.40
N HIS A 43 -16.05 22.28 -10.33
CA HIS A 43 -15.48 22.11 -8.98
C HIS A 43 -14.88 20.72 -8.82
N GLN A 44 -13.78 20.64 -8.06
CA GLN A 44 -13.04 19.41 -7.80
C GLN A 44 -12.71 19.32 -6.32
N GLY A 45 -12.82 18.13 -5.73
CA GLY A 45 -12.44 17.93 -4.32
C GLY A 45 -10.93 17.94 -4.19
N ILE A 46 -10.31 16.88 -4.71
CA ILE A 46 -8.86 16.69 -4.76
C ILE A 46 -8.39 16.75 -6.22
N TRP A 47 -7.26 17.41 -6.45
CA TRP A 47 -6.50 17.33 -7.68
C TRP A 47 -5.06 16.90 -7.39
N MET A 48 -4.58 15.90 -8.11
CA MET A 48 -3.24 15.34 -8.00
C MET A 48 -2.79 14.93 -9.40
N GLU A 49 -1.74 15.54 -9.92
CA GLU A 49 -1.23 15.30 -11.26
C GLU A 49 -0.12 14.24 -11.30
N ASP A 50 0.66 14.12 -10.23
CA ASP A 50 1.71 13.11 -10.04
C ASP A 50 2.05 12.90 -8.54
N GLY A 51 3.09 12.09 -8.28
CA GLY A 51 3.69 11.82 -6.96
C GLY A 51 3.95 10.33 -6.71
N SER A 52 4.32 9.98 -5.47
CA SER A 52 4.53 8.60 -4.99
C SER A 52 3.85 8.39 -3.65
N GLY A 53 2.58 8.03 -3.72
CA GLY A 53 1.62 8.29 -2.68
C GLY A 53 1.67 7.45 -1.42
N GLY A 54 0.87 7.94 -0.47
CA GLY A 54 0.57 7.41 0.86
C GLY A 54 -0.92 7.09 1.03
N ILE A 55 -1.61 7.76 1.98
CA ILE A 55 -2.96 7.38 2.41
C ILE A 55 -3.99 8.49 2.24
N ILE A 56 -5.20 8.13 1.80
CA ILE A 56 -6.39 8.97 1.86
C ILE A 56 -7.45 8.18 2.61
N SER A 57 -7.96 8.70 3.73
CA SER A 57 -8.96 7.98 4.53
C SER A 57 -10.10 8.87 5.01
N ASP A 58 -11.27 8.28 5.24
CA ASP A 58 -12.38 8.90 5.98
C ASP A 58 -12.83 10.26 5.40
N LEU A 59 -13.02 10.32 4.07
CA LEU A 59 -13.40 11.56 3.36
C LEU A 59 -14.84 11.54 2.86
N GLU A 60 -15.49 12.71 2.83
CA GLU A 60 -16.84 12.88 2.32
C GLU A 60 -16.90 13.98 1.24
N PHE A 61 -17.35 13.64 0.03
CA PHE A 61 -17.46 14.55 -1.11
C PHE A 61 -18.93 14.82 -1.44
N ASN A 62 -19.33 16.10 -1.52
CA ASN A 62 -20.70 16.51 -1.81
C ASN A 62 -20.77 17.48 -2.99
N GLY A 63 -21.38 17.05 -4.10
CA GLY A 63 -21.43 17.82 -5.36
C GLY A 63 -20.10 17.85 -6.09
N GLY A 64 -19.99 18.67 -7.14
CA GLY A 64 -18.78 18.86 -7.93
C GLY A 64 -18.69 18.00 -9.19
N LYS A 65 -17.72 18.33 -10.04
CA LYS A 65 -17.43 17.58 -11.27
C LYS A 65 -16.65 16.31 -10.93
N TYR A 66 -15.57 16.48 -10.16
CA TYR A 66 -14.71 15.39 -9.72
C TYR A 66 -14.65 15.38 -8.19
N GLY A 67 -14.80 14.22 -7.58
CA GLY A 67 -14.48 14.04 -6.17
C GLY A 67 -12.97 14.04 -6.02
N ILE A 68 -12.34 13.07 -6.66
CA ILE A 68 -10.89 12.94 -6.81
C ILE A 68 -10.54 12.97 -8.30
N TRP A 69 -9.69 13.90 -8.72
CA TRP A 69 -8.98 13.82 -10.00
C TRP A 69 -7.52 13.53 -9.68
N ALA A 70 -7.06 12.31 -9.96
CA ALA A 70 -5.72 11.88 -9.56
C ALA A 70 -4.92 11.22 -10.69
N GLY A 71 -3.60 11.45 -10.65
CA GLY A 71 -2.56 10.64 -11.26
C GLY A 71 -1.38 10.53 -10.30
N ASN A 72 -0.91 9.32 -10.01
CA ASN A 72 0.19 9.06 -9.06
C ASN A 72 0.64 7.60 -9.21
N GLN A 73 1.88 7.29 -8.86
CA GLN A 73 2.42 5.93 -8.93
C GLN A 73 1.51 4.92 -8.20
N GLN A 74 1.24 5.15 -6.92
CA GLN A 74 0.40 4.32 -6.08
C GLN A 74 -0.28 5.11 -4.96
N PHE A 75 -1.41 4.63 -4.45
CA PHE A 75 -2.05 5.14 -3.24
C PHE A 75 -2.95 4.06 -2.63
N THR A 76 -3.18 4.16 -1.32
CA THR A 76 -4.31 3.49 -0.68
C THR A 76 -5.37 4.51 -0.27
N VAL A 77 -6.61 4.27 -0.69
CA VAL A 77 -7.77 5.12 -0.40
C VAL A 77 -8.82 4.31 0.36
N ARG A 78 -9.20 4.75 1.57
CA ARG A 78 -10.11 4.00 2.44
C ARG A 78 -11.29 4.84 2.93
N ASN A 79 -12.47 4.24 3.08
CA ASN A 79 -13.64 4.86 3.71
C ASN A 79 -13.99 6.24 3.13
N VAL A 80 -14.18 6.30 1.81
CA VAL A 80 -14.54 7.54 1.12
C VAL A 80 -15.99 7.48 0.65
N VAL A 81 -16.69 8.59 0.80
CA VAL A 81 -18.11 8.72 0.45
C VAL A 81 -18.30 9.82 -0.57
N PHE A 82 -18.94 9.51 -1.70
CA PHE A 82 -19.25 10.46 -2.76
C PHE A 82 -20.76 10.62 -2.91
N ASN A 83 -21.26 11.85 -2.78
CA ASN A 83 -22.69 12.17 -2.84
C ASN A 83 -22.98 13.21 -3.92
N GLY A 84 -23.68 12.80 -4.98
CA GLY A 84 -24.10 13.71 -6.05
C GLY A 84 -22.95 14.38 -6.81
N VAL A 85 -21.78 13.73 -6.83
CA VAL A 85 -20.64 14.13 -7.65
C VAL A 85 -20.91 13.65 -9.08
N ASN A 86 -20.48 14.38 -10.11
CA ASN A 86 -20.63 13.88 -11.47
C ASN A 86 -19.80 12.59 -11.68
N THR A 87 -18.49 12.69 -11.49
CA THR A 87 -17.57 11.55 -11.48
C THR A 87 -16.90 11.47 -10.11
N ALA A 88 -17.08 10.35 -9.39
CA ALA A 88 -16.51 10.22 -8.04
C ALA A 88 -14.97 10.22 -8.06
N VAL A 89 -14.38 9.36 -8.90
CA VAL A 89 -12.93 9.27 -9.13
C VAL A 89 -12.66 9.36 -10.62
N PHE A 90 -11.88 10.35 -11.03
CA PHE A 90 -11.28 10.43 -12.35
C PHE A 90 -9.79 10.14 -12.23
N ALA A 91 -9.36 8.97 -12.73
CA ALA A 91 -7.98 8.52 -12.67
C ALA A 91 -7.32 8.73 -14.03
N SER A 92 -6.33 9.63 -14.08
CA SER A 92 -5.58 9.92 -15.30
C SER A 92 -4.43 8.93 -15.54
N TRP A 93 -3.69 8.55 -14.50
CA TRP A 93 -2.61 7.57 -14.60
C TRP A 93 -2.25 6.97 -13.24
N ASN A 94 -1.77 5.74 -13.22
CA ASN A 94 -1.10 5.14 -12.07
C ASN A 94 -0.31 3.89 -12.46
N TRP A 95 0.44 3.32 -11.53
CA TRP A 95 0.97 1.96 -11.63
C TRP A 95 0.09 0.96 -10.88
N GLY A 96 -0.48 1.36 -9.74
CA GLY A 96 -1.49 0.55 -9.03
C GLY A 96 -2.04 1.23 -7.79
N TRP A 97 -3.35 1.29 -7.65
CA TRP A 97 -4.04 1.85 -6.48
C TRP A 97 -4.96 0.82 -5.82
N THR A 98 -5.17 0.97 -4.51
CA THR A 98 -6.17 0.19 -3.77
C THR A 98 -7.22 1.11 -3.14
N PHE A 99 -8.48 0.81 -3.42
CA PHE A 99 -9.65 1.48 -2.86
C PHE A 99 -10.42 0.50 -1.98
N GLN A 100 -10.61 0.82 -0.70
CA GLN A 100 -11.32 -0.03 0.26
C GLN A 100 -12.45 0.71 0.98
N GLY A 101 -13.66 0.15 1.03
CA GLY A 101 -14.76 0.79 1.76
C GLY A 101 -15.29 2.05 1.05
N VAL A 102 -15.54 1.97 -0.25
CA VAL A 102 -15.99 3.11 -1.06
C VAL A 102 -17.51 3.17 -1.13
N THR A 103 -18.10 4.32 -0.83
CA THR A 103 -19.55 4.55 -0.97
C THR A 103 -19.83 5.61 -2.05
N ILE A 104 -20.61 5.26 -3.07
CA ILE A 104 -20.94 6.18 -4.19
C ILE A 104 -22.46 6.29 -4.31
N ASN A 105 -22.98 7.51 -4.19
CA ASN A 105 -24.41 7.78 -4.17
C ASN A 105 -24.80 8.86 -5.19
N ASN A 106 -25.73 8.52 -6.09
CA ASN A 106 -26.33 9.46 -7.04
C ASN A 106 -25.30 10.15 -7.95
N CYS A 107 -24.26 9.44 -8.39
CA CYS A 107 -23.25 9.94 -9.31
C CYS A 107 -23.61 9.60 -10.78
N GLN A 108 -22.91 10.19 -11.76
CA GLN A 108 -23.00 9.68 -13.13
C GLN A 108 -22.03 8.51 -13.33
N VAL A 109 -20.78 8.71 -12.94
CA VAL A 109 -19.72 7.70 -13.00
C VAL A 109 -19.09 7.53 -11.63
N GLY A 110 -18.85 6.29 -11.21
CA GLY A 110 -18.04 5.99 -10.04
C GLY A 110 -16.56 6.26 -10.33
N PHE A 111 -15.95 5.36 -11.09
CA PHE A 111 -14.54 5.42 -11.50
C PHE A 111 -14.46 5.63 -13.00
N ASP A 112 -13.84 6.72 -13.42
CA ASP A 112 -13.55 7.06 -14.82
C ASP A 112 -12.03 6.96 -15.01
N LEU A 113 -11.61 5.85 -15.61
CA LEU A 113 -10.23 5.42 -15.72
C LEU A 113 -9.72 5.69 -17.14
N THR A 114 -8.71 6.54 -17.27
CA THR A 114 -7.97 6.65 -18.52
C THR A 114 -7.14 5.38 -18.69
N THR A 115 -7.32 4.65 -19.78
CA THR A 115 -6.60 3.41 -20.14
C THR A 115 -6.15 3.44 -21.60
N GLY A 116 -5.27 2.53 -22.03
CA GLY A 116 -4.78 2.46 -23.41
C GLY A 116 -3.34 2.93 -23.61
N GLY A 117 -2.78 3.64 -22.62
CA GLY A 117 -1.47 4.26 -22.68
C GLY A 117 -0.45 3.55 -21.80
N VAL A 118 0.60 3.01 -22.42
CA VAL A 118 1.64 2.18 -21.78
C VAL A 118 3.06 2.72 -21.96
N ALA A 119 3.23 3.80 -22.74
CA ALA A 119 4.53 4.46 -22.90
C ALA A 119 4.68 5.57 -21.86
N THR A 120 5.90 5.84 -21.40
CA THR A 120 6.16 6.79 -20.31
C THR A 120 5.51 8.17 -20.50
N ASP A 121 5.52 8.70 -21.73
CA ASP A 121 4.97 10.02 -22.07
C ASP A 121 3.44 10.04 -22.27
N SER A 122 2.82 8.87 -22.26
CA SER A 122 1.40 8.66 -22.46
C SER A 122 0.85 7.61 -21.49
N GLN A 123 1.50 7.44 -20.33
CA GLN A 123 1.13 6.45 -19.33
C GLN A 123 -0.26 6.78 -18.79
N THR A 124 -1.08 5.74 -18.67
CA THR A 124 -2.45 5.84 -18.14
C THR A 124 -2.62 4.90 -16.95
N VAL A 125 -3.84 4.63 -16.50
CA VAL A 125 -4.11 3.78 -15.34
C VAL A 125 -3.59 2.37 -15.60
N GLY A 126 -2.64 1.94 -14.78
CA GLY A 126 -2.05 0.60 -14.82
C GLY A 126 -2.94 -0.41 -14.13
N ALA A 127 -3.36 -0.12 -12.89
CA ALA A 127 -4.15 -1.05 -12.10
C ALA A 127 -5.02 -0.38 -11.01
N GLU A 128 -6.20 -0.94 -10.79
CA GLU A 128 -7.11 -0.59 -9.70
C GLU A 128 -7.59 -1.85 -8.97
N ALA A 129 -7.42 -1.89 -7.65
CA ALA A 129 -8.04 -2.89 -6.78
C ALA A 129 -9.12 -2.21 -5.93
N ILE A 130 -10.39 -2.55 -6.17
CA ILE A 130 -11.54 -1.97 -5.47
C ILE A 130 -12.21 -3.06 -4.63
N ILE A 131 -12.21 -2.86 -3.32
CA ILE A 131 -12.65 -3.83 -2.32
C ILE A 131 -13.73 -3.18 -1.44
N ASP A 132 -14.81 -3.90 -1.16
CA ASP A 132 -15.88 -3.46 -0.27
C ASP A 132 -16.50 -2.12 -0.68
N ALA A 133 -17.15 -2.08 -1.85
CA ALA A 133 -17.80 -0.87 -2.34
C ALA A 133 -19.32 -0.99 -2.38
N THR A 134 -20.01 0.08 -1.99
CA THR A 134 -21.46 0.21 -2.13
C THR A 134 -21.80 1.35 -3.07
N VAL A 135 -22.49 1.04 -4.17
CA VAL A 135 -22.80 1.99 -5.24
C VAL A 135 -24.30 2.05 -5.45
N THR A 136 -24.89 3.22 -5.27
CA THR A 136 -26.34 3.42 -5.34
C THR A 136 -26.71 4.52 -6.32
N GLN A 137 -27.72 4.25 -7.18
CA GLN A 137 -28.29 5.23 -8.12
C GLN A 137 -27.22 5.93 -8.98
N THR A 138 -26.24 5.16 -9.46
CA THR A 138 -25.14 5.65 -10.29
C THR A 138 -25.18 4.96 -11.63
N GLU A 139 -25.06 5.67 -12.75
CA GLU A 139 -25.28 5.09 -14.08
C GLU A 139 -24.20 4.05 -14.44
N ILE A 140 -22.93 4.41 -14.24
CA ILE A 140 -21.77 3.55 -14.50
C ILE A 140 -20.91 3.45 -13.24
N PHE A 141 -20.65 2.24 -12.74
CA PHE A 141 -19.76 2.06 -11.59
C PHE A 141 -18.29 2.27 -12.00
N VAL A 142 -17.76 1.46 -12.92
CA VAL A 142 -16.40 1.63 -13.48
C VAL A 142 -16.47 1.82 -14.98
N TYR A 143 -15.73 2.79 -15.50
CA TYR A 143 -15.59 3.07 -16.91
C TYR A 143 -14.12 3.16 -17.29
N SER A 144 -13.69 2.43 -18.31
CA SER A 144 -12.36 2.53 -18.92
C SER A 144 -12.42 3.25 -20.26
N SER A 145 -11.54 4.23 -20.49
CA SER A 145 -11.56 5.02 -21.73
C SER A 145 -11.28 4.20 -22.99
N ALA A 146 -10.60 3.06 -22.86
CA ALA A 146 -10.34 2.10 -23.93
C ALA A 146 -10.73 0.67 -23.51
N ALA A 147 -11.14 -0.14 -24.49
CA ALA A 147 -11.41 -1.56 -24.27
C ALA A 147 -10.12 -2.39 -24.31
N SER A 148 -9.99 -3.37 -23.41
CA SER A 148 -8.78 -4.20 -23.29
C SER A 148 -8.57 -5.20 -24.44
N ASN A 149 -9.61 -5.49 -25.24
CA ASN A 149 -9.54 -6.32 -26.46
C ASN A 149 -8.85 -7.70 -26.29
N GLY A 150 -8.96 -8.30 -25.11
CA GLY A 150 -8.38 -9.62 -24.80
C GLY A 150 -6.91 -9.61 -24.37
N SER A 151 -6.35 -8.44 -24.07
CA SER A 151 -4.99 -8.26 -23.54
C SER A 151 -4.98 -7.29 -22.35
N LEU A 152 -3.97 -7.41 -21.47
CA LEU A 152 -3.82 -6.50 -20.33
C LEU A 152 -3.57 -5.06 -20.79
N ASP A 153 -4.50 -4.17 -20.45
CA ASP A 153 -4.44 -2.72 -20.68
C ASP A 153 -5.41 -2.04 -19.69
N GLY A 154 -4.91 -1.73 -18.50
CA GLY A 154 -5.70 -1.37 -17.32
C GLY A 154 -6.21 -2.61 -16.55
N SER A 155 -5.46 -3.05 -15.55
CA SER A 155 -5.87 -4.11 -14.63
C SER A 155 -6.99 -3.63 -13.71
N LEU A 156 -7.99 -4.47 -13.46
CA LEU A 156 -9.08 -4.17 -12.52
C LEU A 156 -9.41 -5.40 -11.68
N VAL A 157 -9.43 -5.22 -10.36
CA VAL A 157 -9.91 -6.21 -9.39
C VAL A 157 -11.10 -5.62 -8.64
N LEU A 158 -12.23 -6.31 -8.66
CA LEU A 158 -13.43 -5.96 -7.91
C LEU A 158 -13.74 -7.08 -6.92
N LYS A 159 -13.78 -6.76 -5.62
CA LYS A 159 -14.13 -7.72 -4.57
C LYS A 159 -15.22 -7.14 -3.68
N ASN A 160 -16.27 -7.92 -3.43
CA ASN A 160 -17.39 -7.57 -2.55
C ASN A 160 -18.01 -6.20 -2.89
N ILE A 161 -18.56 -6.08 -4.10
CA ILE A 161 -19.21 -4.85 -4.57
C ILE A 161 -20.72 -5.02 -4.52
N GLU A 162 -21.41 -4.14 -3.81
CA GLU A 162 -22.87 -4.03 -3.85
C GLU A 162 -23.32 -2.89 -4.76
N LEU A 163 -24.12 -3.20 -5.77
CA LEU A 163 -24.66 -2.27 -6.73
C LEU A 163 -26.19 -2.20 -6.57
N THR A 164 -26.73 -1.01 -6.34
CA THR A 164 -28.17 -0.76 -6.24
C THR A 164 -28.62 0.26 -7.28
N ASN A 165 -29.44 -0.17 -8.25
CA ASN A 165 -29.90 0.64 -9.38
C ASN A 165 -28.73 1.26 -10.17
N VAL A 166 -27.81 0.40 -10.61
CA VAL A 166 -26.63 0.75 -11.41
C VAL A 166 -26.76 0.08 -12.76
N SER A 167 -26.80 0.84 -13.85
CA SER A 167 -27.06 0.30 -15.19
C SER A 167 -25.87 -0.50 -15.74
N VAL A 168 -24.66 0.01 -15.54
CA VAL A 168 -23.42 -0.58 -16.03
C VAL A 168 -22.44 -0.76 -14.87
N ALA A 169 -22.05 -1.99 -14.58
CA ALA A 169 -21.06 -2.26 -13.54
C ALA A 169 -19.65 -1.94 -14.05
N VAL A 170 -19.30 -2.43 -15.24
CA VAL A 170 -18.04 -2.13 -15.93
C VAL A 170 -18.34 -1.78 -17.39
N GLY A 171 -17.96 -0.59 -17.82
CA GLY A 171 -18.06 -0.13 -19.20
C GLY A 171 -16.69 0.18 -19.79
N ALA A 172 -16.57 0.14 -21.12
CA ALA A 172 -15.33 0.52 -21.80
C ALA A 172 -15.56 1.15 -23.18
N GLY A 173 -14.63 2.02 -23.60
CA GLY A 173 -14.60 2.58 -24.96
C GLY A 173 -15.86 3.35 -25.34
N ASP A 174 -16.41 3.14 -26.53
CA ASP A 174 -17.56 3.89 -27.08
C ASP A 174 -18.92 3.62 -26.38
N GLY A 175 -18.91 3.08 -25.16
CA GLY A 175 -20.09 2.88 -24.31
C GLY A 175 -20.59 1.43 -24.24
N ASP A 176 -19.76 0.45 -24.61
CA ASP A 176 -20.10 -0.96 -24.47
C ASP A 176 -19.98 -1.39 -23.00
N ALA A 177 -21.01 -2.09 -22.50
CA ALA A 177 -20.96 -2.71 -21.19
C ALA A 177 -20.12 -4.00 -21.25
N VAL A 178 -19.03 -4.03 -20.49
CA VAL A 178 -18.19 -5.21 -20.25
C VAL A 178 -18.85 -6.10 -19.19
N LEU A 179 -19.39 -5.50 -18.13
CA LEU A 179 -20.20 -6.14 -17.12
C LEU A 179 -21.49 -5.33 -16.92
N LEU A 180 -22.63 -5.96 -17.18
CA LEU A 180 -23.92 -5.33 -16.97
C LEU A 180 -24.21 -5.19 -15.47
N GLY A 181 -24.81 -4.06 -15.12
CA GLY A 181 -25.40 -3.83 -13.81
C GLY A 181 -26.88 -4.24 -13.75
N SER A 182 -27.55 -3.81 -12.69
CA SER A 182 -29.00 -3.87 -12.55
C SER A 182 -29.59 -2.45 -12.44
N PRO A 183 -30.22 -1.90 -13.51
CA PRO A 183 -30.77 -0.54 -13.48
C PRO A 183 -31.95 -0.39 -12.51
N LEU A 184 -32.62 -1.50 -12.16
CA LEU A 184 -33.70 -1.56 -11.19
C LEU A 184 -33.54 -2.82 -10.33
N GLY A 185 -32.75 -2.73 -9.25
CA GLY A 185 -32.50 -3.85 -8.36
C GLY A 185 -31.16 -3.77 -7.64
N ILE A 186 -30.84 -4.83 -6.91
CA ILE A 186 -29.56 -5.01 -6.22
C ILE A 186 -28.79 -6.13 -6.94
N GLN A 187 -27.49 -5.94 -7.10
CA GLN A 187 -26.54 -6.92 -7.61
C GLN A 187 -25.30 -6.91 -6.71
N THR A 188 -24.77 -8.09 -6.42
CA THR A 188 -23.50 -8.24 -5.70
C THR A 188 -22.47 -8.85 -6.64
N ILE A 189 -21.31 -8.22 -6.76
CA ILE A 189 -20.13 -8.78 -7.42
C ILE A 189 -19.22 -9.31 -6.32
N ASN A 190 -19.15 -10.63 -6.19
CA ASN A 190 -18.31 -11.24 -5.15
C ASN A 190 -16.83 -11.07 -5.50
N SER A 191 -16.45 -11.46 -6.72
CA SER A 191 -15.09 -11.35 -7.25
C SER A 191 -15.13 -11.27 -8.77
N TRP A 192 -14.52 -10.24 -9.33
CA TRP A 192 -14.42 -10.03 -10.77
C TRP A 192 -13.07 -9.43 -11.12
N VAL A 193 -12.45 -9.89 -12.21
CA VAL A 193 -11.12 -9.46 -12.62
C VAL A 193 -11.07 -9.11 -14.11
N GLN A 194 -10.26 -8.11 -14.44
CA GLN A 194 -9.75 -7.81 -15.77
C GLN A 194 -8.23 -7.78 -15.73
N GLY A 195 -7.57 -8.75 -16.35
CA GLY A 195 -6.11 -8.82 -16.37
C GLY A 195 -5.59 -10.23 -16.53
N ASN A 196 -4.27 -10.38 -16.41
CA ASN A 196 -3.62 -11.68 -16.48
C ASN A 196 -3.70 -12.37 -15.11
N VAL A 197 -4.27 -13.57 -15.10
CA VAL A 197 -4.38 -14.42 -13.92
C VAL A 197 -3.42 -15.59 -14.02
N TYR A 198 -2.70 -15.84 -12.93
CA TYR A 198 -1.74 -16.92 -12.78
C TYR A 198 -2.18 -17.86 -11.65
N THR A 199 -1.89 -19.15 -11.78
CA THR A 199 -2.25 -20.19 -10.79
C THR A 199 -1.11 -21.18 -10.63
N GLY A 200 -0.60 -21.34 -9.41
CA GLY A 200 0.52 -22.24 -9.13
C GLY A 200 1.76 -21.90 -9.96
N SER A 201 2.49 -22.92 -10.39
CA SER A 201 3.73 -22.78 -11.17
C SER A 201 3.48 -22.71 -12.69
N ILE A 202 2.30 -22.30 -13.15
CA ILE A 202 1.99 -22.16 -14.59
C ILE A 202 2.51 -20.78 -15.04
N PRO A 203 3.62 -20.70 -15.80
CA PRO A 203 4.24 -19.42 -16.15
C PRO A 203 3.41 -18.65 -17.19
N ASP A 204 2.55 -19.34 -17.93
CA ASP A 204 1.66 -18.74 -18.92
C ASP A 204 0.35 -18.31 -18.24
N GLY A 205 0.30 -17.05 -17.83
CA GLY A 205 -0.92 -16.44 -17.32
C GLY A 205 -2.02 -16.39 -18.38
N ARG A 206 -3.27 -16.35 -17.93
CA ARG A 206 -4.44 -16.23 -18.81
C ARG A 206 -5.11 -14.88 -18.58
N PHE A 207 -5.34 -14.14 -19.67
CA PHE A 207 -6.21 -12.97 -19.59
C PHE A 207 -7.65 -13.39 -19.26
N ILE A 208 -8.20 -12.82 -18.19
CA ILE A 208 -9.59 -12.98 -17.75
C ILE A 208 -10.23 -11.60 -17.70
N GLN A 209 -11.48 -11.51 -18.17
CA GLN A 209 -12.37 -10.36 -18.03
C GLN A 209 -13.74 -10.91 -17.65
N GLY A 210 -13.97 -11.09 -16.35
CA GLY A 210 -15.12 -11.87 -15.88
C GLY A 210 -15.08 -12.21 -14.40
N ASP A 211 -16.15 -12.87 -13.94
CA ASP A 211 -16.23 -13.45 -12.61
C ASP A 211 -15.07 -14.43 -12.40
N PHE A 212 -14.46 -14.35 -11.22
CA PHE A 212 -13.32 -15.19 -10.90
C PHE A 212 -13.35 -15.55 -9.42
N ASP A 213 -13.80 -16.77 -9.14
CA ASP A 213 -13.79 -17.34 -7.80
C ASP A 213 -12.47 -18.09 -7.60
N TYR A 214 -11.64 -17.62 -6.68
CA TYR A 214 -10.78 -18.55 -5.93
C TYR A 214 -11.70 -19.30 -4.95
N GLU A 215 -11.32 -20.50 -4.51
CA GLU A 215 -12.04 -21.18 -3.41
C GLU A 215 -12.03 -20.27 -2.17
N ASP A 216 -13.06 -19.44 -2.03
CA ASP A 216 -13.20 -18.46 -0.96
C ASP A 216 -13.74 -19.16 0.30
N ILE A 217 -13.20 -18.74 1.45
CA ILE A 217 -13.95 -18.77 2.71
C ILE A 217 -15.24 -17.94 2.45
N PRO A 218 -16.43 -18.54 2.55
CA PRO A 218 -17.65 -17.86 2.11
C PRO A 218 -17.89 -16.58 2.90
N VAL A 219 -18.36 -15.51 2.24
CA VAL A 219 -18.71 -14.21 2.86
C VAL A 219 -19.65 -14.38 4.07
N SER A 220 -20.43 -15.47 4.12
CA SER A 220 -21.28 -15.82 5.28
C SER A 220 -20.51 -16.11 6.57
N GLU A 221 -19.22 -16.41 6.47
CA GLU A 221 -18.29 -16.59 7.59
C GLU A 221 -17.77 -15.25 8.11
N PHE A 222 -18.06 -14.11 7.45
CA PHE A 222 -17.65 -12.79 7.91
C PHE A 222 -18.79 -12.06 8.63
N VAL A 223 -18.49 -11.29 9.69
CA VAL A 223 -19.44 -10.42 10.41
C VAL A 223 -18.88 -9.02 10.55
N SER A 224 -19.48 -8.05 9.84
CA SER A 224 -19.17 -6.62 9.96
C SER A 224 -19.38 -6.12 11.39
N VAL A 225 -18.43 -5.35 11.91
CA VAL A 225 -18.54 -4.76 13.26
C VAL A 225 -19.54 -3.61 13.28
N LYS A 226 -19.74 -2.92 12.15
CA LYS A 226 -20.82 -1.92 12.00
C LYS A 226 -22.20 -2.57 12.07
N ASP A 227 -22.36 -3.76 11.51
CA ASP A 227 -23.58 -4.55 11.66
C ASP A 227 -23.81 -4.99 13.12
N LEU A 228 -22.73 -5.16 13.89
CA LEU A 228 -22.77 -5.41 15.34
C LEU A 228 -22.87 -4.12 16.19
N GLY A 229 -23.04 -2.96 15.55
CA GLY A 229 -23.30 -1.68 16.19
C GLY A 229 -22.07 -0.80 16.45
N ALA A 230 -20.87 -1.24 16.06
CA ALA A 230 -19.67 -0.41 16.09
C ALA A 230 -19.83 0.77 15.10
N LYS A 231 -19.29 1.94 15.45
CA LYS A 231 -19.53 3.18 14.68
C LYS A 231 -18.35 3.61 13.82
N GLY A 232 -17.12 3.22 14.20
CA GLY A 232 -15.91 3.64 13.49
C GLY A 232 -15.74 5.17 13.44
N ASP A 233 -16.32 5.91 14.38
CA ASP A 233 -16.46 7.38 14.32
C ASP A 233 -15.40 8.14 15.15
N GLY A 234 -14.36 7.44 15.59
CA GLY A 234 -13.27 7.99 16.41
C GLY A 234 -13.72 8.36 17.83
N ARG A 235 -14.73 7.68 18.37
CA ARG A 235 -15.22 7.87 19.75
C ARG A 235 -15.22 6.55 20.51
N PHE A 236 -15.13 6.64 21.83
CA PHE A 236 -15.23 5.48 22.73
C PHE A 236 -16.48 4.65 22.41
N ALA A 237 -16.29 3.39 21.99
CA ALA A 237 -17.37 2.43 21.86
C ALA A 237 -17.17 1.30 22.88
N TYR A 238 -18.17 1.11 23.74
CA TYR A 238 -18.33 -0.10 24.54
C TYR A 238 -18.67 -1.26 23.59
N MET A 239 -17.81 -2.28 23.53
CA MET A 239 -18.03 -3.51 22.75
C MET A 239 -18.46 -4.68 23.65
N THR A 240 -19.38 -4.47 24.59
CA THR A 240 -19.68 -5.49 25.63
C THR A 240 -21.07 -6.10 25.58
N THR A 241 -21.78 -6.13 24.44
CA THR A 241 -23.10 -6.83 24.42
C THR A 241 -23.48 -7.60 23.16
N ALA A 242 -22.67 -7.61 22.09
CA ALA A 242 -23.07 -8.24 20.82
C ALA A 242 -22.42 -9.62 20.53
N CYS A 243 -21.33 -10.00 21.20
CA CYS A 243 -20.55 -11.18 20.81
C CYS A 243 -21.03 -12.52 21.39
N GLN A 244 -22.31 -12.88 21.20
CA GLN A 244 -22.75 -14.27 21.45
C GLN A 244 -22.65 -15.16 20.20
N GLN A 245 -22.30 -14.62 19.03
CA GLN A 245 -22.18 -15.34 17.76
C GLN A 245 -20.74 -15.36 17.18
N CYS A 246 -19.75 -14.94 17.96
CA CYS A 246 -18.38 -14.68 17.46
C CYS A 246 -17.49 -15.92 17.43
N ASP A 247 -17.85 -16.99 18.14
CA ASP A 247 -17.05 -18.23 18.23
C ASP A 247 -17.03 -19.06 16.92
N SER A 248 -17.72 -18.62 15.85
CA SER A 248 -17.85 -19.40 14.62
C SER A 248 -17.76 -18.58 13.32
N LYS A 249 -17.29 -17.33 13.37
CA LYS A 249 -17.22 -16.43 12.20
C LYS A 249 -16.03 -15.46 12.33
N VAL A 250 -15.40 -15.13 11.20
CA VAL A 250 -14.39 -14.06 11.07
C VAL A 250 -15.09 -12.71 11.25
N ILE A 251 -14.60 -11.86 12.13
CA ILE A 251 -15.21 -10.53 12.32
C ILE A 251 -14.47 -9.51 11.45
N PHE A 252 -15.24 -8.81 10.63
CA PHE A 252 -14.74 -7.84 9.67
C PHE A 252 -14.84 -6.44 10.27
N PHE A 253 -13.70 -5.80 10.51
CA PHE A 253 -13.65 -4.41 10.95
C PHE A 253 -13.89 -3.48 9.78
N ASP A 254 -15.12 -3.01 9.62
CA ASP A 254 -15.41 -1.98 8.64
C ASP A 254 -14.54 -0.76 8.91
N ALA A 255 -14.06 -0.20 7.82
CA ALA A 255 -13.27 1.02 7.78
C ALA A 255 -13.82 2.10 8.75
N GLY A 256 -12.98 2.56 9.68
CA GLY A 256 -13.30 3.55 10.71
C GLY A 256 -12.29 3.58 11.86
N VAL A 257 -12.34 4.61 12.71
CA VAL A 257 -11.39 4.79 13.82
C VAL A 257 -11.99 4.24 15.12
N TYR A 258 -11.29 3.28 15.76
CA TYR A 258 -11.68 2.61 16.99
C TYR A 258 -10.60 2.83 18.08
N ILE A 259 -10.90 3.61 19.12
CA ILE A 259 -9.88 4.07 20.08
C ILE A 259 -9.78 3.13 21.30
N ILE A 260 -8.57 2.60 21.54
CA ILE A 260 -8.16 2.01 22.82
C ILE A 260 -6.77 2.59 23.16
N THR A 261 -6.65 3.29 24.30
CA THR A 261 -5.44 3.93 24.93
C THR A 261 -4.24 4.35 24.05
N THR A 262 -3.83 5.63 24.13
CA THR A 262 -3.03 6.27 23.05
C THR A 262 -1.73 6.95 23.53
N TYR A 263 -0.65 6.80 22.76
CA TYR A 263 0.49 7.74 22.71
C TYR A 263 0.31 8.64 21.47
N ILE A 264 0.45 9.96 21.61
CA ILE A 264 0.19 10.94 20.54
C ILE A 264 1.40 11.84 20.36
N GLY A 265 1.96 11.88 19.14
CA GLY A 265 2.99 12.84 18.74
C GLY A 265 2.40 14.19 18.31
N GLU A 266 3.24 15.22 18.25
CA GLU A 266 2.89 16.55 17.73
C GLU A 266 3.77 16.86 16.51
N ALA A 267 3.17 16.86 15.31
CA ALA A 267 3.85 17.04 14.03
C ALA A 267 5.05 16.08 13.85
N TRP A 268 6.27 16.52 14.16
CA TRP A 268 7.47 15.70 14.13
C TRP A 268 7.92 15.37 15.55
N SER A 269 7.57 14.17 16.01
CA SER A 269 7.97 13.64 17.32
C SER A 269 8.81 12.38 17.13
N GLU A 270 10.08 12.44 17.54
CA GLU A 270 11.07 11.41 17.24
C GLU A 270 11.50 10.67 18.51
N ILE A 271 11.68 9.35 18.38
CA ILE A 271 12.34 8.49 19.37
C ILE A 271 13.56 7.88 18.69
N SER A 272 14.77 8.27 19.12
CA SER A 272 16.02 7.80 18.52
C SER A 272 16.83 6.94 19.51
N GLY A 273 17.32 5.79 19.05
CA GLY A 273 18.28 4.94 19.77
C GLY A 273 19.72 5.28 19.40
N LYS A 274 20.62 5.40 20.39
CA LYS A 274 22.08 5.58 20.18
C LYS A 274 22.88 4.89 21.28
N GLY A 275 24.13 4.53 20.96
CA GLY A 275 25.13 4.06 21.91
C GLY A 275 25.46 2.57 21.75
N ASP A 276 26.47 2.12 22.50
CA ASP A 276 27.09 0.79 22.37
C ASP A 276 26.10 -0.39 22.51
N TYR A 277 24.94 -0.17 23.13
CA TYR A 277 23.89 -1.18 23.22
C TYR A 277 23.35 -1.61 21.84
N PHE A 278 23.37 -0.70 20.87
CA PHE A 278 22.84 -0.91 19.52
C PHE A 278 23.94 -1.17 18.48
N SER A 279 25.22 -1.13 18.87
CA SER A 279 26.35 -1.18 17.94
C SER A 279 26.83 -2.58 17.57
N ASP A 280 26.17 -3.62 18.08
CA ASP A 280 26.58 -5.01 17.84
C ASP A 280 25.37 -5.93 17.65
N ILE A 281 25.45 -6.79 16.64
CA ILE A 281 24.55 -7.92 16.43
C ILE A 281 24.96 -8.99 17.45
N ALA A 282 24.14 -9.20 18.49
CA ALA A 282 24.42 -10.00 19.70
C ALA A 282 25.40 -11.20 19.57
N GLU A 283 26.21 -11.43 20.63
CA GLU A 283 27.23 -12.48 20.71
C GLU A 283 26.74 -13.87 20.24
N GLY A 284 27.29 -14.36 19.13
CA GLY A 284 26.97 -15.67 18.53
C GLY A 284 27.02 -15.72 17.01
N HIS A 285 27.08 -14.56 16.36
CA HIS A 285 27.16 -14.43 14.89
C HIS A 285 28.63 -14.37 14.39
N GLN A 286 28.83 -14.49 13.07
CA GLN A 286 30.17 -14.54 12.48
C GLN A 286 30.98 -13.29 12.84
N ALA A 287 32.28 -13.44 13.13
CA ALA A 287 33.16 -12.36 13.58
C ALA A 287 33.29 -11.16 12.62
N GLU A 288 32.84 -11.32 11.37
CA GLU A 288 32.81 -10.25 10.35
C GLU A 288 31.57 -9.35 10.48
N LEU A 289 30.51 -9.81 11.15
CA LEU A 289 29.25 -9.07 11.34
C LEU A 289 29.20 -8.28 12.65
N SER A 290 30.14 -8.51 13.57
CA SER A 290 30.18 -7.85 14.90
C SER A 290 30.57 -6.36 14.85
N GLN A 291 30.75 -5.79 13.65
CA GLN A 291 31.00 -4.36 13.44
C GLN A 291 29.76 -3.64 12.88
N LEU A 292 28.70 -4.39 12.58
CA LEU A 292 27.43 -3.84 12.09
C LEU A 292 26.49 -3.55 13.26
N PRO A 293 25.61 -2.54 13.14
CA PRO A 293 24.62 -2.25 14.16
C PRO A 293 23.69 -3.44 14.35
N GLY A 294 23.26 -3.65 15.60
CA GLY A 294 22.28 -4.68 16.00
C GLY A 294 20.88 -4.11 16.29
N ALA A 295 20.63 -2.84 15.96
CA ALA A 295 19.37 -2.19 16.30
C ALA A 295 18.16 -2.79 15.56
N ILE A 296 17.23 -3.37 16.32
CA ILE A 296 15.84 -3.56 15.90
C ILE A 296 15.09 -2.29 16.32
N ILE A 297 14.62 -1.48 15.37
CA ILE A 297 14.05 -0.16 15.69
C ILE A 297 12.72 -0.29 16.43
N LEU A 298 11.85 -1.18 15.96
CA LEU A 298 10.58 -1.48 16.61
C LEU A 298 10.34 -2.98 16.67
N GLU A 299 10.41 -3.54 17.87
CA GLU A 299 9.94 -4.91 18.15
C GLU A 299 8.50 -4.85 18.67
N TRP A 300 7.58 -5.40 17.89
CA TRP A 300 6.15 -5.42 18.15
C TRP A 300 5.75 -6.78 18.71
N ASN A 301 5.51 -6.81 20.02
CA ASN A 301 5.18 -8.02 20.78
C ASN A 301 3.70 -8.12 21.18
N VAL A 302 2.97 -7.01 21.06
CA VAL A 302 1.65 -6.89 21.67
C VAL A 302 0.61 -7.65 20.85
N ARG A 303 -0.22 -8.43 21.56
CA ARG A 303 -1.44 -9.05 21.03
C ARG A 303 -2.64 -8.29 21.58
N GLY A 304 -3.64 -8.05 20.74
CA GLY A 304 -4.93 -7.52 21.17
C GLY A 304 -5.66 -8.52 22.06
N ASP A 305 -6.52 -8.02 22.94
CA ASP A 305 -7.32 -8.89 23.82
C ASP A 305 -8.43 -9.65 23.05
N ASP A 306 -8.68 -9.27 21.80
CA ASP A 306 -9.70 -9.85 20.94
C ASP A 306 -9.15 -9.94 19.51
N ASP A 307 -8.89 -11.17 19.07
CA ASP A 307 -8.36 -11.51 17.74
C ASP A 307 -9.36 -11.20 16.61
N ASN A 308 -10.56 -10.75 16.97
CA ASN A 308 -11.50 -10.21 16.01
C ASN A 308 -11.25 -8.74 15.72
N LEU A 309 -10.64 -7.99 16.64
CA LEU A 309 -10.30 -6.58 16.48
C LEU A 309 -9.10 -6.42 15.54
N ALA A 310 -8.95 -5.21 15.00
CA ALA A 310 -7.73 -4.72 14.36
C ALA A 310 -6.43 -4.91 15.21
N GLY A 311 -6.57 -5.32 16.47
CA GLY A 311 -5.48 -5.40 17.44
C GLY A 311 -4.96 -4.01 17.81
N PRO A 312 -3.84 -3.94 18.55
CA PRO A 312 -3.07 -2.73 18.74
C PRO A 312 -2.59 -2.23 17.38
N GLY A 313 -2.47 -0.91 17.20
CA GLY A 313 -2.10 -0.36 15.90
C GLY A 313 -1.35 0.96 15.97
N MET A 314 -0.82 1.38 14.83
CA MET A 314 -0.22 2.69 14.62
C MET A 314 -0.72 3.30 13.31
N TRP A 315 -0.90 4.62 13.34
CA TRP A 315 -1.38 5.46 12.24
C TRP A 315 -0.44 6.64 12.10
N ASP A 316 -0.08 7.02 10.87
CA ASP A 316 0.85 8.13 10.59
C ASP A 316 2.11 8.07 11.49
N SER A 317 2.65 6.86 11.60
CA SER A 317 3.83 6.54 12.40
C SER A 317 4.81 5.80 11.52
N HIS A 318 6.06 6.24 11.52
CA HIS A 318 7.04 5.85 10.52
C HIS A 318 8.34 5.38 11.19
N VAL A 319 9.03 4.44 10.55
CA VAL A 319 10.39 4.03 10.90
C VAL A 319 11.30 4.62 9.83
N VAL A 320 11.81 5.81 10.10
CA VAL A 320 12.63 6.57 9.15
C VAL A 320 14.07 6.49 9.62
N TYR A 321 14.94 5.87 8.83
CA TYR A 321 16.36 5.74 9.19
C TYR A 321 17.05 6.99 8.68
N VAL A 322 16.90 8.06 9.47
CA VAL A 322 17.23 9.41 9.05
C VAL A 322 18.71 9.74 9.17
N ILE A 323 19.10 10.50 8.16
CA ILE A 323 20.00 11.62 8.29
C ILE A 323 19.22 12.71 9.07
N TYR A 324 19.59 13.17 10.28
CA TYR A 324 19.42 14.57 10.79
C TYR A 324 19.52 14.86 12.32
N MET A 325 19.43 16.17 12.66
CA MET A 325 20.40 17.03 13.38
C MET A 325 20.07 17.44 14.84
N PHE A 326 19.16 16.79 15.58
CA PHE A 326 18.87 17.25 16.95
C PHE A 326 19.99 16.99 17.98
N TYR A 327 21.10 16.38 17.54
CA TYR A 327 22.34 16.27 18.28
C TYR A 327 23.38 17.25 17.73
N ASP A 328 24.20 17.85 18.61
CA ASP A 328 25.30 18.76 18.25
C ASP A 328 26.30 18.17 17.22
N GLU A 329 26.25 16.86 16.95
CA GLU A 329 27.11 16.11 16.02
C GLU A 329 26.38 15.54 14.78
N GLY A 330 25.05 15.71 14.64
CA GLY A 330 24.26 15.06 13.58
C GLY A 330 24.07 13.55 13.78
N SER A 331 23.37 12.88 12.85
CA SER A 331 23.22 11.41 12.87
C SER A 331 24.39 10.66 12.23
N GLY A 332 25.27 11.36 11.50
CA GLY A 332 26.42 10.78 10.81
C GLY A 332 26.07 9.99 9.55
N MET A 333 24.82 10.06 9.09
CA MET A 333 24.31 9.32 7.93
C MET A 333 24.16 10.20 6.68
N ASP A 334 24.56 11.47 6.73
CA ASP A 334 24.32 12.43 5.64
C ASP A 334 25.11 12.13 4.38
N SER A 335 24.72 12.80 3.29
CA SER A 335 25.39 12.65 1.98
C SER A 335 26.89 13.00 2.00
N ALA A 336 27.37 13.76 2.99
CA ALA A 336 28.80 14.06 3.13
C ALA A 336 29.57 12.93 3.83
N HIS A 337 28.94 12.23 4.77
CA HIS A 337 29.51 11.07 5.47
C HIS A 337 29.34 9.77 4.68
N CYS A 338 28.20 9.61 4.02
CA CYS A 338 27.77 8.40 3.31
C CYS A 338 27.47 8.67 1.82
N PRO A 339 28.43 9.21 1.05
CA PRO A 339 28.19 9.58 -0.33
C PRO A 339 27.82 8.36 -1.20
N VAL A 340 27.16 8.62 -2.33
CA VAL A 340 26.84 7.62 -3.36
C VAL A 340 28.05 6.71 -3.66
N GLY A 341 27.84 5.40 -3.52
CA GLY A 341 28.84 4.37 -3.73
C GLY A 341 29.77 4.13 -2.53
N SER A 342 29.45 4.69 -1.35
CA SER A 342 30.15 4.34 -0.11
C SER A 342 29.95 2.85 0.19
N GLU A 343 31.04 2.15 0.50
CA GLU A 343 31.01 0.78 1.04
C GLU A 343 31.35 0.78 2.54
N ASP A 344 31.36 1.95 3.19
CA ASP A 344 31.68 2.07 4.60
C ASP A 344 30.52 1.54 5.45
N VAL A 345 30.78 0.47 6.20
CA VAL A 345 29.80 -0.14 7.11
C VAL A 345 29.39 0.79 8.25
N SER A 346 30.12 1.89 8.51
CA SER A 346 29.65 2.93 9.43
C SER A 346 28.40 3.66 8.93
N CYS A 347 28.07 3.54 7.64
CA CYS A 347 26.83 4.04 7.04
C CYS A 347 25.64 3.10 7.26
N ALA A 348 25.73 2.18 8.23
CA ALA A 348 24.65 1.31 8.63
C ALA A 348 23.94 1.88 9.87
N PRO A 349 22.71 2.44 9.77
CA PRO A 349 21.99 2.95 10.93
C PRO A 349 21.32 1.85 11.78
N ALA A 350 20.98 0.70 11.21
CA ALA A 350 20.17 -0.30 11.89
C ALA A 350 20.25 -1.69 11.27
N PHE A 351 19.79 -2.69 12.03
CA PHE A 351 19.75 -4.09 11.63
C PHE A 351 18.40 -4.50 11.00
N LEU A 352 17.30 -4.07 11.63
CA LEU A 352 15.91 -4.41 11.28
C LEU A 352 14.98 -3.26 11.67
N GLY A 353 14.02 -2.91 10.81
CA GLY A 353 13.08 -1.83 11.07
C GLY A 353 11.96 -2.21 12.00
N LEU A 354 11.12 -3.12 11.54
CA LEU A 354 9.94 -3.57 12.26
C LEU A 354 9.96 -5.09 12.36
N HIS A 355 9.86 -5.60 13.58
CA HIS A 355 9.70 -7.02 13.85
C HIS A 355 8.36 -7.29 14.52
N LEU A 356 7.43 -7.92 13.79
CA LEU A 356 6.20 -8.47 14.36
C LEU A 356 6.47 -9.89 14.82
N THR A 357 6.50 -10.10 16.13
CA THR A 357 6.79 -11.42 16.71
C THR A 357 5.61 -12.38 16.59
N SER A 358 5.85 -13.68 16.85
CA SER A 358 4.90 -14.76 16.57
C SER A 358 3.50 -14.63 17.18
N GLU A 359 3.37 -13.97 18.34
CA GLU A 359 2.08 -13.78 19.02
C GLU A 359 1.42 -12.42 18.73
N ALA A 360 2.15 -11.51 18.08
CA ALA A 360 1.70 -10.15 17.82
C ALA A 360 0.41 -10.11 16.99
N THR A 361 -0.36 -9.04 17.18
CA THR A 361 -1.41 -8.59 16.24
C THR A 361 -1.16 -7.13 15.95
N ALA A 362 -1.46 -6.66 14.74
CA ALA A 362 -1.16 -5.29 14.39
C ALA A 362 -2.11 -4.70 13.35
N TYR A 363 -2.46 -3.42 13.53
CA TYR A 363 -3.03 -2.59 12.47
C TYR A 363 -2.07 -1.44 12.15
N LEU A 364 -1.45 -1.49 10.98
CA LEU A 364 -0.42 -0.55 10.55
C LEU A 364 -0.97 0.25 9.36
N GLU A 365 -1.31 1.53 9.55
CA GLU A 365 -1.86 2.38 8.48
C GLU A 365 -1.00 3.61 8.23
N GLY A 366 -0.59 3.81 6.97
CA GLY A 366 0.34 4.85 6.56
C GLY A 366 1.76 4.66 7.08
N THR A 367 2.08 3.48 7.62
CA THR A 367 3.43 3.18 8.11
C THR A 367 4.42 3.20 6.97
N TRP A 368 5.53 3.92 7.14
CA TRP A 368 6.63 3.97 6.18
C TRP A 368 7.91 3.52 6.88
N VAL A 369 8.52 2.43 6.42
CA VAL A 369 9.80 1.90 6.91
C VAL A 369 10.88 2.21 5.87
N TRP A 370 11.54 3.36 6.00
CA TRP A 370 12.34 3.96 4.92
C TRP A 370 13.80 4.13 5.29
N LEU A 371 14.67 3.29 4.72
CA LEU A 371 16.11 3.54 4.77
C LEU A 371 16.47 4.64 3.78
N ALA A 372 17.02 5.76 4.27
CA ALA A 372 17.22 6.93 3.43
C ALA A 372 18.08 6.64 2.19
N ASP A 373 17.51 6.89 1.01
CA ASP A 373 18.19 6.82 -0.29
C ASP A 373 18.77 8.17 -0.72
N HIS A 374 18.30 9.27 -0.10
CA HIS A 374 18.80 10.63 -0.29
C HIS A 374 18.70 11.48 0.99
N ASP A 375 19.39 12.62 0.95
CA ASP A 375 19.56 13.53 2.07
C ASP A 375 18.45 14.60 2.12
N LEU A 376 17.43 14.35 2.95
CA LEU A 376 16.21 15.16 3.03
C LEU A 376 16.42 16.60 3.48
N ASP A 377 17.32 16.81 4.42
CA ASP A 377 17.53 18.14 4.98
C ASP A 377 18.81 18.80 4.40
N GLY A 378 19.48 18.11 3.47
CA GLY A 378 20.47 18.68 2.56
C GLY A 378 19.79 19.57 1.50
N ASP A 379 19.88 19.17 0.23
CA ASP A 379 19.08 19.77 -0.85
C ASP A 379 17.77 19.03 -1.13
N GLY A 380 17.51 17.94 -0.40
CA GLY A 380 16.33 17.10 -0.57
C GLY A 380 16.42 16.12 -1.74
N GLU A 381 17.53 16.08 -2.48
CA GLU A 381 17.66 15.33 -3.74
C GLU A 381 18.97 14.55 -3.84
N THR A 382 20.01 14.99 -3.13
CA THR A 382 21.33 14.37 -3.17
C THR A 382 21.26 12.96 -2.57
N GLN A 383 21.49 11.96 -3.42
CA GLN A 383 21.50 10.55 -3.03
C GLN A 383 22.61 10.24 -2.01
N THR A 384 22.36 9.23 -1.17
CA THR A 384 23.28 8.70 -0.16
C THR A 384 23.38 7.17 -0.30
N THR A 385 24.37 6.55 0.33
CA THR A 385 24.47 5.09 0.47
C THR A 385 24.42 4.71 1.94
N LEU A 386 23.24 4.25 2.39
CA LEU A 386 23.04 3.70 3.73
C LEU A 386 22.73 2.20 3.68
N PHE A 387 23.01 1.51 4.78
CA PHE A 387 22.83 0.06 4.89
C PHE A 387 21.88 -0.30 6.04
N SER A 388 20.77 -0.97 5.73
CA SER A 388 19.95 -1.66 6.72
C SER A 388 19.63 -3.05 6.20
N GLY A 389 19.81 -4.07 7.02
CA GLY A 389 19.64 -5.45 6.57
C GLY A 389 18.19 -5.73 6.15
N ARG A 390 17.22 -5.33 6.97
CA ARG A 390 15.85 -5.85 6.92
C ARG A 390 14.84 -4.72 7.14
N GLY A 391 13.80 -4.67 6.31
CA GLY A 391 12.69 -3.73 6.50
C GLY A 391 11.71 -4.22 7.56
N ILE A 392 10.77 -5.06 7.16
CA ILE A 392 9.71 -5.60 7.98
C ILE A 392 9.82 -7.13 8.03
N LEU A 393 10.05 -7.69 9.22
CA LEU A 393 9.95 -9.12 9.49
C LEU A 393 8.64 -9.37 10.24
N SER A 394 7.78 -10.23 9.71
CA SER A 394 6.60 -10.70 10.43
C SER A 394 6.62 -12.22 10.59
N GLU A 395 6.62 -12.64 11.84
CA GLU A 395 6.38 -14.03 12.24
C GLU A 395 4.99 -14.20 12.86
N SER A 396 4.21 -13.11 12.90
CA SER A 396 2.91 -13.05 13.55
C SER A 396 1.92 -14.05 12.94
N ARG A 397 1.22 -14.77 13.82
CA ARG A 397 0.09 -15.62 13.43
C ARG A 397 -1.22 -14.85 13.28
N GLY A 398 -1.16 -13.53 13.41
CA GLY A 398 -2.24 -12.62 13.13
C GLY A 398 -3.34 -12.54 14.19
N PRO A 399 -4.39 -11.74 13.88
CA PRO A 399 -4.51 -11.00 12.62
C PRO A 399 -3.57 -9.78 12.51
N VAL A 400 -3.11 -9.50 11.28
CA VAL A 400 -2.32 -8.32 10.94
C VAL A 400 -2.89 -7.62 9.70
N TRP A 401 -3.08 -6.30 9.79
CA TRP A 401 -3.43 -5.43 8.67
C TRP A 401 -2.27 -4.48 8.40
N MET A 402 -1.73 -4.53 7.19
CA MET A 402 -0.65 -3.66 6.73
C MET A 402 -1.10 -2.85 5.53
N VAL A 403 -1.28 -1.56 5.78
CA VAL A 403 -1.51 -0.52 4.78
C VAL A 403 -0.32 0.43 4.90
N GLY A 404 0.81 0.05 4.30
CA GLY A 404 2.09 0.73 4.54
C GLY A 404 3.17 0.32 3.55
N THR A 405 4.31 1.00 3.62
CA THR A 405 5.42 0.91 2.67
C THR A 405 6.73 0.58 3.39
N ALA A 406 7.64 -0.12 2.73
CA ALA A 406 8.99 -0.39 3.23
C ALA A 406 10.02 -0.36 2.09
N GLU A 407 11.16 0.31 2.27
CA GLU A 407 12.07 0.61 1.15
C GLU A 407 13.56 0.61 1.52
N HIS A 408 14.36 0.22 0.52
CA HIS A 408 15.82 0.32 0.45
C HIS A 408 16.63 -0.57 1.41
N HIS A 409 16.05 -1.62 1.96
CA HIS A 409 16.72 -2.60 2.81
C HIS A 409 17.50 -3.65 1.99
N SER A 410 18.67 -4.05 2.47
CA SER A 410 19.66 -4.84 1.73
C SER A 410 19.24 -6.29 1.46
N LEU A 411 18.51 -6.95 2.36
CA LEU A 411 18.07 -8.34 2.18
C LEU A 411 16.62 -8.39 1.70
N TYR A 412 15.73 -7.71 2.40
CA TYR A 412 14.31 -7.68 2.05
C TYR A 412 13.60 -6.44 2.59
N GLN A 413 12.60 -5.98 1.85
CA GLN A 413 11.70 -4.92 2.35
C GLN A 413 10.65 -5.52 3.28
N TYR A 414 10.10 -6.69 2.93
CA TYR A 414 9.24 -7.47 3.79
C TYR A 414 9.60 -8.97 3.74
N ASN A 415 9.51 -9.65 4.88
CA ASN A 415 9.65 -11.10 5.01
C ASN A 415 8.57 -11.65 5.95
N LEU A 416 7.72 -12.55 5.44
CA LEU A 416 6.67 -13.21 6.21
C LEU A 416 7.07 -14.67 6.44
N VAL A 417 7.32 -15.06 7.69
CA VAL A 417 7.87 -16.38 8.01
C VAL A 417 7.02 -17.07 9.06
N ASN A 418 6.45 -18.24 8.70
CA ASN A 418 5.47 -18.95 9.54
C ASN A 418 4.29 -18.05 9.99
N ALA A 419 4.03 -16.99 9.22
CA ALA A 419 2.98 -16.03 9.50
C ALA A 419 1.62 -16.54 8.98
N SER A 420 0.54 -16.04 9.57
CA SER A 420 -0.83 -16.30 9.12
C SER A 420 -1.72 -15.07 9.32
N ASP A 421 -2.87 -15.04 8.63
CA ASP A 421 -3.91 -14.01 8.79
C ASP A 421 -3.43 -12.57 8.58
N HIS A 422 -2.79 -12.34 7.43
CA HIS A 422 -2.32 -11.02 7.01
C HIS A 422 -3.17 -10.46 5.86
N TYR A 423 -3.64 -9.21 6.02
CA TYR A 423 -4.12 -8.38 4.92
C TYR A 423 -3.07 -7.31 4.62
N MET A 424 -2.69 -7.18 3.34
CA MET A 424 -1.67 -6.22 2.90
C MET A 424 -2.19 -5.48 1.66
N GLY A 425 -2.50 -4.20 1.78
CA GLY A 425 -3.28 -3.50 0.75
C GLY A 425 -3.27 -1.97 0.86
N LEU A 426 -2.69 -1.22 -0.07
CA LEU A 426 -1.58 -1.64 -0.91
C LEU A 426 -0.27 -1.56 -0.10
N ILE A 427 0.71 -2.35 -0.48
CA ILE A 427 2.09 -2.16 -0.06
C ILE A 427 2.93 -1.59 -1.20
N GLN A 428 4.04 -0.96 -0.83
CA GLN A 428 5.00 -0.47 -1.81
C GLN A 428 6.43 -0.71 -1.33
N THR A 429 7.31 -1.04 -2.27
CA THR A 429 8.73 -1.30 -2.01
C THR A 429 9.67 -0.79 -3.09
N GLU A 430 10.87 -0.37 -2.68
CA GLU A 430 12.00 -0.12 -3.59
C GLU A 430 13.27 -0.87 -3.16
N THR A 431 14.00 -1.41 -4.14
CA THR A 431 15.35 -1.95 -3.94
C THR A 431 16.35 -0.81 -3.69
N PRO A 432 17.31 -0.95 -2.74
CA PRO A 432 18.32 0.07 -2.51
C PRO A 432 19.15 0.36 -3.78
N TYR A 433 19.37 1.64 -4.07
CA TYR A 433 19.90 2.08 -5.36
C TYR A 433 21.33 1.60 -5.65
N PHE A 434 22.10 1.34 -4.59
CA PHE A 434 23.47 0.85 -4.70
C PHE A 434 23.53 -0.59 -5.20
N GLN A 435 22.48 -1.40 -5.01
CA GLN A 435 22.52 -2.80 -5.42
C GLN A 435 22.65 -2.91 -6.96
N PRO A 436 23.52 -3.82 -7.45
CA PRO A 436 24.13 -4.96 -6.75
C PRO A 436 25.54 -4.70 -6.17
N VAL A 437 25.90 -3.48 -5.76
CA VAL A 437 27.23 -3.17 -5.18
C VAL A 437 27.10 -2.47 -3.81
N PRO A 438 27.36 -3.17 -2.69
CA PRO A 438 27.55 -4.61 -2.60
C PRO A 438 26.26 -5.38 -2.95
N PRO A 439 26.36 -6.64 -3.39
CA PRO A 439 25.19 -7.46 -3.66
C PRO A 439 24.54 -7.88 -2.33
N ALA A 440 23.23 -8.11 -2.34
CA ALA A 440 22.58 -8.83 -1.25
C ALA A 440 23.28 -10.19 -1.02
N PRO A 441 23.47 -10.66 0.24
CA PRO A 441 23.02 -10.09 1.51
C PRO A 441 24.03 -9.11 2.16
N GLY A 442 25.03 -8.63 1.42
CA GLY A 442 26.01 -7.69 1.94
C GLY A 442 25.39 -6.33 2.30
N PRO A 443 25.87 -5.65 3.37
CA PRO A 443 26.97 -6.07 4.25
C PRO A 443 26.54 -7.00 5.40
N PHE A 444 25.24 -7.18 5.67
CA PHE A 444 24.72 -7.85 6.88
C PHE A 444 24.84 -9.37 6.91
N GLY A 445 25.05 -10.02 5.76
CA GLY A 445 25.10 -11.47 5.67
C GLY A 445 23.77 -12.15 6.05
N ILE A 446 23.77 -13.48 6.07
CA ILE A 446 22.61 -14.31 6.43
C ILE A 446 22.71 -14.72 7.89
N LEU A 447 21.64 -14.49 8.65
CA LEU A 447 21.47 -14.89 10.04
C LEU A 447 20.25 -15.78 10.21
N ASN A 448 20.49 -17.07 10.45
CA ASN A 448 19.42 -18.07 10.65
C ASN A 448 18.44 -17.72 11.78
N GLY A 449 18.85 -16.93 12.77
CA GLY A 449 17.98 -16.50 13.88
C GLY A 449 16.87 -15.53 13.48
N TYR A 450 16.96 -14.91 12.30
CA TYR A 450 15.98 -13.96 11.76
C TYR A 450 15.31 -14.46 10.48
N ASN A 451 15.46 -15.76 10.19
CA ASN A 451 14.90 -16.42 9.00
C ASN A 451 15.20 -15.66 7.70
N ASP A 452 16.44 -15.20 7.55
CA ASP A 452 16.84 -14.51 6.34
C ASP A 452 16.74 -15.42 5.11
N PRO A 453 16.31 -14.88 3.97
CA PRO A 453 16.25 -15.63 2.73
C PRO A 453 17.64 -16.06 2.28
N ALA A 454 17.71 -17.18 1.58
CA ALA A 454 18.90 -17.58 0.87
C ALA A 454 19.16 -16.66 -0.33
N PHE A 455 20.45 -16.42 -0.61
CA PHE A 455 20.92 -15.70 -1.79
C PHE A 455 21.95 -16.57 -2.49
N ASP A 456 21.65 -17.00 -3.72
CA ASP A 456 22.62 -17.66 -4.57
C ASP A 456 23.48 -16.63 -5.34
N SER A 457 24.28 -17.06 -6.31
CA SER A 457 25.15 -16.14 -7.06
C SER A 457 24.40 -15.20 -7.99
N ASP A 458 23.15 -15.52 -8.32
CA ASP A 458 22.38 -14.83 -9.35
C ASP A 458 21.37 -13.85 -8.69
N ILE A 459 21.01 -14.06 -7.43
CA ILE A 459 20.21 -13.15 -6.61
C ILE A 459 21.13 -12.14 -5.90
N THR A 460 21.29 -10.98 -6.51
CA THR A 460 22.20 -9.91 -6.04
C THR A 460 21.49 -8.67 -5.49
N SER A 461 20.16 -8.70 -5.46
CA SER A 461 19.29 -7.60 -5.01
C SER A 461 18.33 -8.08 -3.93
N ALA A 462 17.85 -7.15 -3.14
CA ALA A 462 16.88 -7.40 -2.09
C ALA A 462 15.54 -7.91 -2.63
N TRP A 463 14.90 -8.76 -1.83
CA TRP A 463 13.52 -9.17 -2.06
C TRP A 463 12.55 -8.06 -1.64
N ALA A 464 11.48 -7.87 -2.39
CA ALA A 464 10.47 -6.86 -2.10
C ALA A 464 9.45 -7.36 -1.06
N LEU A 465 8.59 -8.30 -1.46
CA LEU A 465 7.66 -9.07 -0.61
C LEU A 465 7.06 -10.18 -1.48
N GLN A 466 6.29 -11.09 -0.88
CA GLN A 466 5.01 -11.61 -1.40
C GLN A 466 3.85 -10.56 -1.58
N GLY A 467 3.96 -9.47 -2.38
CA GLY A 467 2.84 -8.48 -2.52
C GLY A 467 2.93 -7.46 -3.68
N THR A 468 2.17 -6.36 -3.71
CA THR A 468 1.50 -5.87 -4.95
C THR A 468 2.03 -4.62 -5.70
N ALA A 469 2.97 -3.82 -5.20
CA ALA A 469 3.59 -2.73 -5.99
C ALA A 469 5.08 -2.55 -5.70
N LEU A 470 5.94 -3.13 -6.55
CA LEU A 470 7.32 -3.42 -6.16
C LEU A 470 8.33 -2.99 -7.23
N TYR A 471 9.29 -2.14 -6.86
CA TYR A 471 10.09 -1.42 -7.83
C TYR A 471 11.59 -1.66 -7.69
N SER A 472 12.26 -1.73 -8.83
CA SER A 472 13.71 -1.79 -8.98
C SER A 472 14.13 -0.80 -10.06
N PHE A 473 14.62 0.37 -9.65
CA PHE A 473 14.91 1.46 -10.57
C PHE A 473 16.37 1.52 -11.03
N PHE A 474 17.27 0.89 -10.28
CA PHE A 474 18.70 1.12 -10.41
C PHE A 474 19.48 -0.19 -10.49
N ASN A 475 20.63 -0.10 -11.15
CA ASN A 475 21.73 -1.04 -11.01
C ASN A 475 22.96 -0.19 -10.67
N ASN A 476 23.37 -0.20 -9.40
CA ASN A 476 24.45 0.64 -8.87
C ASN A 476 24.31 2.11 -9.30
N TYR A 477 23.20 2.73 -8.91
CA TYR A 477 22.80 4.11 -9.23
C TYR A 477 22.61 4.44 -10.72
N SER A 478 22.77 3.46 -11.63
CA SER A 478 22.44 3.62 -13.05
C SER A 478 21.02 3.15 -13.35
N GLN A 479 20.25 3.98 -14.05
CA GLN A 479 18.90 3.63 -14.52
C GLN A 479 18.86 3.03 -15.93
N THR A 480 20.01 2.74 -16.55
CA THR A 480 20.06 2.17 -17.92
C THR A 480 19.28 0.86 -18.04
N CYS A 481 19.19 0.10 -16.95
CA CYS A 481 18.49 -1.17 -16.84
C CYS A 481 16.96 -1.05 -17.01
N LEU A 482 16.37 0.14 -16.83
CA LEU A 482 14.94 0.35 -17.01
C LEU A 482 14.49 0.11 -18.46
N THR A 483 15.36 0.46 -19.42
CA THR A 483 15.07 0.27 -20.85
C THR A 483 14.94 -1.20 -21.25
N THR A 484 15.59 -2.09 -20.50
CA THR A 484 15.59 -3.53 -20.73
C THR A 484 14.82 -4.31 -19.66
N VAL A 485 14.21 -3.61 -18.69
CA VAL A 485 13.48 -4.21 -17.55
C VAL A 485 14.33 -5.27 -16.83
N SER A 486 15.58 -4.91 -16.55
CA SER A 486 16.59 -5.83 -16.02
C SER A 486 17.43 -5.18 -14.91
N CYS A 487 16.80 -4.35 -14.08
CA CYS A 487 17.45 -3.72 -12.93
C CYS A 487 17.73 -4.76 -11.84
N GLN A 488 16.80 -5.71 -11.65
CA GLN A 488 17.06 -6.94 -10.93
C GLN A 488 16.43 -8.16 -11.59
N PRO A 489 16.96 -9.37 -11.38
CA PRO A 489 16.40 -10.58 -11.97
C PRO A 489 15.02 -10.95 -11.40
N GLN A 490 14.89 -10.97 -10.07
CA GLN A 490 13.70 -11.46 -9.35
C GLN A 490 13.30 -10.45 -8.26
N ILE A 491 12.02 -10.36 -7.90
CA ILE A 491 11.54 -9.34 -6.93
C ILE A 491 10.57 -9.86 -5.87
N VAL A 492 9.69 -10.79 -6.23
CA VAL A 492 8.81 -11.52 -5.30
C VAL A 492 9.24 -12.97 -5.28
N ASP A 493 9.34 -13.56 -4.09
CA ASP A 493 9.46 -15.01 -3.93
C ASP A 493 8.43 -15.53 -2.92
N ILE A 494 7.77 -16.64 -3.26
CA ILE A 494 6.84 -17.36 -2.37
C ILE A 494 7.33 -18.80 -2.19
N SER A 495 7.13 -19.38 -1.01
CA SER A 495 7.33 -20.82 -0.86
C SER A 495 6.11 -21.58 -1.40
N SER A 496 6.33 -22.74 -2.01
CA SER A 496 5.25 -23.63 -2.47
C SER A 496 4.37 -24.17 -1.35
N ASP A 497 4.84 -24.14 -0.10
CA ASP A 497 4.06 -24.50 1.09
C ASP A 497 3.23 -23.33 1.65
N SER A 498 3.35 -22.12 1.08
CA SER A 498 2.61 -20.92 1.53
C SER A 498 1.27 -20.79 0.82
N GLU A 499 0.21 -20.48 1.58
CA GLU A 499 -1.12 -20.15 1.05
C GLU A 499 -1.25 -18.62 0.93
N VAL A 500 -0.97 -18.10 -0.27
CA VAL A 500 -0.85 -16.66 -0.52
C VAL A 500 -1.70 -16.28 -1.72
N TYR A 501 -2.46 -15.20 -1.56
CA TYR A 501 -3.29 -14.62 -2.63
C TYR A 501 -2.79 -13.21 -2.93
N ILE A 502 -2.29 -13.01 -4.16
CA ILE A 502 -1.80 -11.72 -4.62
C ILE A 502 -2.75 -11.21 -5.70
N SER A 503 -3.31 -10.01 -5.49
CA SER A 503 -4.18 -9.34 -6.45
C SER A 503 -3.54 -8.03 -6.89
N SER A 504 -3.64 -7.69 -8.18
CA SER A 504 -3.12 -6.41 -8.70
C SER A 504 -1.62 -6.19 -8.48
N LEU A 505 -0.80 -7.23 -8.70
CA LEU A 505 0.67 -7.14 -8.66
C LEU A 505 1.21 -6.27 -9.82
N SER A 506 1.86 -5.17 -9.46
CA SER A 506 2.60 -4.30 -10.36
C SER A 506 4.07 -4.32 -9.98
N THR A 507 4.96 -4.58 -10.93
CA THR A 507 6.41 -4.49 -10.71
C THR A 507 7.11 -3.60 -11.73
N ILE A 508 8.20 -2.96 -11.33
CA ILE A 508 9.02 -2.12 -12.22
C ILE A 508 10.47 -2.61 -12.22
N GLY A 509 11.05 -2.77 -13.41
CA GLY A 509 12.48 -3.05 -13.59
C GLY A 509 12.94 -4.46 -13.22
N ALA A 510 12.03 -5.36 -12.85
CA ALA A 510 12.31 -6.77 -12.57
C ALA A 510 12.03 -7.68 -13.77
N THR A 511 12.92 -8.63 -14.07
CA THR A 511 12.70 -9.60 -15.16
C THR A 511 11.64 -10.64 -14.81
N TYR A 512 11.70 -11.19 -13.60
CA TYR A 512 10.72 -12.12 -13.05
C TYR A 512 9.95 -11.43 -11.94
N GLN A 513 8.67 -11.17 -12.20
CA GLN A 513 7.79 -10.44 -11.27
C GLN A 513 7.44 -11.28 -10.04
N LEU A 514 7.39 -12.61 -10.20
CA LEU A 514 7.11 -13.57 -9.15
C LEU A 514 7.87 -14.86 -9.39
N SER A 515 8.44 -15.38 -8.31
CA SER A 515 9.21 -16.61 -8.23
C SER A 515 8.65 -17.53 -7.14
N VAL A 516 8.96 -18.82 -7.23
CA VAL A 516 8.51 -19.84 -6.28
C VAL A 516 9.70 -20.69 -5.84
N ASP A 517 9.93 -20.76 -4.53
CA ASP A 517 11.01 -21.52 -3.88
C ASP A 517 12.44 -21.12 -4.29
N GLU A 518 12.68 -19.83 -4.56
CA GLU A 518 14.03 -19.32 -4.91
C GLU A 518 14.82 -18.83 -3.68
N SER A 519 14.16 -18.60 -2.55
CA SER A 519 14.78 -18.10 -1.31
C SER A 519 14.89 -19.11 -0.16
N THR A 520 14.53 -20.38 -0.38
CA THR A 520 14.43 -21.45 0.63
C THR A 520 15.72 -22.21 0.92
#